data_AF-A0A817M2V2-F1
#
_entry.id   AF-A0A817M2V2-F1
#
_cell.length_a   1.000
_cell.length_b   1.000
_cell.length_c   1.000
_cell.angle_alpha   90.00
_cell.angle_beta   90.00
_cell.angle_gamma   90.00
#
_symmetry.space_group_name_H-M   'P 1'
#
loop_
_entity.id
_entity.type
_entity.pdbx_description
1 polymer ?
#
loop_
_entity_poly.entity_id
_entity_poly.type
_entity_poly.pdbx_seq_one_letter_code
_entity_poly.pdbx_strand_id
1 'polypeptide(L)'
;MALPLLPLSLVLQAFDDLYESLLQAPPHKIDLLKPLFQYFENQWIKKDDLKQRNVYGLEIRTNNNAEGFHHFSVLRYFIQSYTILGIHNRLNSRLSKSHPNIWTFIKCIQREENRFNHLMIQMKAGLSTRPKTAKTQAIQQRLDTLYTRYNNSEIVAMELFDGLSYVMTKNISSKKK
;
A
#
# COMPACT_ATOMS: atom_id res chain seq x y z
N MET A 1 10.06 4.45 -6.24
CA MET A 1 9.78 4.13 -4.82
C MET A 1 9.31 2.68 -4.71
N ALA A 2 9.97 1.86 -3.89
CA ALA A 2 9.69 0.43 -3.71
C ALA A 2 9.06 0.08 -2.36
N LEU A 3 8.87 1.07 -1.47
CA LEU A 3 8.24 0.93 -0.15
C LEU A 3 6.99 0.04 -0.14
N PRO A 4 6.05 0.14 -1.10
CA PRO A 4 4.84 -0.69 -1.08
C PRO A 4 5.08 -2.19 -1.37
N LEU A 5 6.30 -2.57 -1.77
CA LEU A 5 6.67 -3.95 -2.04
C LEU A 5 7.39 -4.61 -0.86
N LEU A 6 7.64 -3.88 0.23
CA LEU A 6 8.30 -4.45 1.40
C LEU A 6 7.41 -5.50 2.08
N PRO A 7 8.00 -6.59 2.61
CA PRO A 7 7.26 -7.55 3.41
C PRO A 7 6.60 -6.86 4.61
N LEU A 8 5.36 -7.25 4.91
CA LEU A 8 4.64 -6.69 6.06
C LEU A 8 5.38 -6.91 7.38
N SER A 9 6.01 -8.08 7.56
CA SER A 9 6.81 -8.38 8.75
C SER A 9 7.92 -7.35 8.97
N LEU A 10 8.61 -6.95 7.90
CA LEU A 10 9.66 -5.94 7.98
C LEU A 10 9.10 -4.55 8.32
N VAL A 11 7.92 -4.20 7.79
CA VAL A 11 7.25 -2.93 8.11
C VAL A 11 6.82 -2.89 9.59
N LEU A 12 6.29 -4.00 10.11
CA LEU A 12 5.90 -4.11 11.52
C LEU A 12 7.13 -4.03 12.43
N GLN A 13 8.18 -4.79 12.12
CA GLN A 13 9.42 -4.76 12.87
C GLN A 13 10.04 -3.36 12.90
N ALA A 14 10.12 -2.68 11.76
CA ALA A 14 10.64 -1.32 11.72
C ALA A 14 9.79 -0.33 12.52
N PHE A 15 8.47 -0.54 12.60
CA PHE A 15 7.59 0.26 13.45
C PHE A 15 7.90 0.02 14.93
N ASP A 16 8.04 -1.25 15.34
CA ASP A 16 8.37 -1.63 16.72
C ASP A 16 9.75 -1.08 17.12
N ASP A 17 10.77 -1.23 16.27
CA ASP A 17 12.13 -0.72 16.50
C ASP A 17 12.14 0.82 16.70
N LEU A 18 11.33 1.53 15.90
CA LEU A 18 11.17 2.98 16.03
C LEU A 18 10.42 3.36 17.31
N TYR A 19 9.43 2.58 17.71
CA TYR A 19 8.68 2.81 18.95
C TYR A 19 9.57 2.57 20.18
N GLU A 20 10.36 1.51 20.20
CA GLU A 20 11.34 1.25 21.27
C GLU A 20 12.40 2.35 21.34
N SER A 21 12.88 2.83 20.20
CA SER A 21 13.79 3.98 20.13
C SER A 21 13.15 5.26 20.70
N LEU A 22 11.84 5.43 20.53
CA LEU A 22 11.10 6.54 21.13
C LEU A 22 11.03 6.41 22.66
N LEU A 23 10.81 5.21 23.20
CA LEU A 23 10.77 4.98 24.64
C LEU A 23 12.09 5.31 25.35
N GLN A 24 13.21 5.25 24.61
CA GLN A 24 14.55 5.63 25.10
C GLN A 24 14.85 7.14 24.92
N ALA A 25 13.96 7.90 24.28
CA ALA A 25 14.16 9.31 24.01
C ALA A 25 13.87 10.19 25.25
N PRO A 26 14.32 11.46 25.25
CA PRO A 26 13.97 12.39 26.32
C PRO A 26 12.45 12.56 26.47
N PRO A 27 11.93 12.84 27.69
CA PRO A 27 10.50 12.90 27.97
C PRO A 27 9.70 13.80 27.02
N HIS A 28 10.24 14.97 26.67
CA HIS A 28 9.58 15.91 25.76
C HIS A 28 9.35 15.34 24.34
N LYS A 29 10.19 14.42 23.85
CA LYS A 29 10.00 13.77 22.56
C LYS A 29 8.96 12.65 22.65
N ILE A 30 8.95 11.94 23.77
CA ILE A 30 7.95 10.90 24.04
C ILE A 30 6.57 11.54 24.05
N ASP A 31 6.36 12.61 24.80
CA ASP A 31 5.05 13.27 24.91
C ASP A 31 4.57 13.82 23.57
N LEU A 32 5.48 14.32 22.73
CA LEU A 32 5.17 14.86 21.41
C LEU A 32 4.82 13.74 20.39
N LEU A 33 5.57 12.65 20.38
CA LEU A 33 5.49 11.63 19.31
C LEU A 33 4.63 10.43 19.68
N LYS A 34 4.40 10.15 20.98
CA LYS A 34 3.57 9.03 21.43
C LYS A 34 2.14 9.09 20.88
N PRO A 35 1.44 10.25 20.82
CA PRO A 35 0.14 10.33 20.18
C PRO A 35 0.16 9.99 18.69
N LEU A 36 1.26 10.33 18.00
CA LEU A 36 1.45 10.04 16.58
C LEU A 36 1.63 8.52 16.35
N PHE A 37 2.50 7.87 17.13
CA PHE A 37 2.68 6.42 17.05
C PHE A 37 1.38 5.68 17.39
N GLN A 38 0.67 6.11 18.43
CA GLN A 38 -0.62 5.53 18.80
C GLN A 38 -1.67 5.69 17.70
N TYR A 39 -1.70 6.83 17.00
CA TYR A 39 -2.53 6.99 15.81
C TYR A 39 -2.15 5.99 14.72
N PHE A 40 -0.86 5.87 14.38
CA PHE A 40 -0.42 4.96 13.33
C PHE A 40 -0.70 3.49 13.67
N GLU A 41 -0.41 3.10 14.91
CA GLU A 41 -0.65 1.76 15.43
C GLU A 41 -2.14 1.40 15.31
N ASN A 42 -3.03 2.26 15.80
CA ASN A 42 -4.47 1.99 15.78
C ASN A 42 -5.04 1.99 14.36
N GLN A 43 -4.62 2.94 13.50
CA GLN A 43 -5.15 3.08 12.15
C GLN A 43 -4.64 2.05 11.15
N TRP A 44 -3.34 1.76 11.20
CA TRP A 44 -2.66 1.06 10.11
C TRP A 44 -2.13 -0.32 10.52
N ILE A 45 -1.95 -0.58 11.82
CA ILE A 45 -1.34 -1.82 12.34
C ILE A 45 -2.37 -2.75 13.00
N LYS A 46 -3.03 -2.29 14.06
CA LYS A 46 -3.89 -3.12 14.94
C LYS A 46 -5.28 -3.41 14.36
N LYS A 47 -5.70 -2.71 13.30
CA LYS A 47 -7.07 -2.82 12.74
C LYS A 47 -8.16 -2.64 13.79
N ASP A 48 -7.93 -1.82 14.82
CA ASP A 48 -9.05 -1.42 15.66
C ASP A 48 -9.95 -0.54 14.80
N ASP A 49 -11.19 -1.00 14.61
CA ASP A 49 -12.22 -0.20 13.96
C ASP A 49 -12.30 1.13 14.72
N LEU A 50 -11.91 2.22 14.05
CA LEU A 50 -12.08 3.54 14.61
C LEU A 50 -13.52 3.67 15.09
N LYS A 51 -13.70 3.96 16.39
CA LYS A 51 -14.98 4.48 16.88
C LYS A 51 -15.25 5.76 16.11
N GLN A 52 -16.12 5.66 15.10
CA GLN A 52 -16.49 6.75 14.22
C GLN A 52 -17.03 7.88 15.10
N ARG A 53 -16.26 8.97 15.25
CA ARG A 53 -16.75 10.17 15.92
C ARG A 53 -17.41 11.05 14.89
N ASN A 54 -18.73 11.02 14.87
CA ASN A 54 -19.54 12.02 14.20
C ASN A 54 -19.60 13.28 15.07
N VAL A 55 -19.36 14.45 14.48
CA VAL A 55 -19.51 15.77 15.14
C VAL A 55 -20.97 16.02 15.59
N TYR A 56 -21.93 15.27 15.04
CA TYR A 56 -23.37 15.45 15.29
C TYR A 56 -24.06 14.24 15.93
N GLY A 57 -23.33 13.26 16.46
CA GLY A 57 -23.93 12.15 17.22
C GLY A 57 -24.89 11.23 16.43
N LEU A 58 -24.88 11.28 15.10
CA LEU A 58 -25.68 10.40 14.23
C LEU A 58 -24.88 9.14 13.85
N GLU A 59 -25.55 7.99 13.78
CA GLU A 59 -24.99 6.68 13.39
C GLU A 59 -24.59 6.57 11.90
N ILE A 60 -24.73 7.65 11.11
CA ILE A 60 -24.45 7.65 9.68
C ILE A 60 -23.31 8.63 9.34
N ARG A 61 -22.40 8.12 8.51
CA ARG A 61 -21.06 8.58 8.15
C ARG A 61 -20.99 10.01 7.58
N THR A 62 -19.96 10.76 8.01
CA THR A 62 -19.55 12.03 7.39
C THR A 62 -18.96 11.79 5.99
N ASN A 63 -19.33 12.67 5.06
CA ASN A 63 -18.88 12.73 3.66
C ASN A 63 -17.37 13.01 3.53
N ASN A 64 -16.51 12.06 3.84
CA ASN A 64 -15.09 12.18 3.49
C ASN A 64 -14.61 10.94 2.73
N ASN A 65 -14.33 11.11 1.43
CA ASN A 65 -13.81 10.07 0.54
C ASN A 65 -12.42 9.54 0.98
N ALA A 66 -11.72 10.22 1.89
CA ALA A 66 -10.49 9.74 2.50
C ALA A 66 -10.72 8.42 3.27
N GLU A 67 -11.92 8.23 3.85
CA GLU A 67 -12.21 7.03 4.64
C GLU A 67 -12.56 5.79 3.81
N GLY A 68 -12.81 5.93 2.49
CA GLY A 68 -12.96 4.78 1.58
C GLY A 68 -11.64 4.02 1.40
N PHE A 69 -10.50 4.70 1.56
CA PHE A 69 -9.17 4.08 1.56
C PHE A 69 -8.89 3.25 2.82
N HIS A 70 -9.55 3.52 3.95
CA HIS A 70 -9.34 2.79 5.20
C HIS A 70 -9.99 1.39 5.18
N HIS A 71 -11.10 1.22 4.44
CA HIS A 71 -11.69 -0.11 4.20
C HIS A 71 -10.86 -0.96 3.22
N PHE A 72 -9.83 -0.38 2.62
CA PHE A 72 -8.86 -1.09 1.79
C PHE A 72 -7.87 -1.92 2.64
N SER A 73 -7.97 -1.92 3.98
CA SER A 73 -7.23 -2.82 4.88
C SER A 73 -7.69 -4.31 4.79
N VAL A 74 -8.75 -4.60 4.04
CA VAL A 74 -9.11 -5.95 3.55
C VAL A 74 -8.13 -6.44 2.47
N LEU A 75 -7.27 -5.57 1.93
CA LEU A 75 -6.24 -5.92 0.95
C LEU A 75 -5.16 -6.89 1.44
N ARG A 76 -5.13 -7.29 2.72
CA ARG A 76 -4.15 -8.29 3.19
C ARG A 76 -4.25 -9.62 2.43
N TYR A 77 -5.41 -9.93 1.83
CA TYR A 77 -5.61 -11.11 0.98
C TYR A 77 -5.40 -10.86 -0.53
N PHE A 78 -5.18 -9.61 -0.97
CA PHE A 78 -5.12 -9.24 -2.40
C PHE A 78 -3.83 -8.52 -2.84
N ILE A 79 -2.92 -8.20 -1.91
CA ILE A 79 -1.62 -7.63 -2.27
C ILE A 79 -0.70 -8.75 -2.73
N GLN A 80 -0.99 -9.29 -3.91
CA GLN A 80 0.09 -9.68 -4.79
C GLN A 80 0.68 -8.36 -5.32
N SER A 81 2.00 -8.16 -5.18
CA SER A 81 2.77 -6.96 -5.55
C SER A 81 2.40 -6.24 -6.87
N TYR A 82 1.67 -6.92 -7.77
CA TYR A 82 1.08 -6.38 -9.00
C TYR A 82 -0.07 -5.40 -8.84
N THR A 83 -0.92 -5.56 -7.82
CA THR A 83 -2.14 -4.75 -7.69
C THR A 83 -1.79 -3.32 -7.31
N ILE A 84 -0.88 -3.15 -6.36
CA ILE A 84 -0.36 -1.84 -5.93
C ILE A 84 0.43 -1.17 -7.05
N LEU A 85 1.33 -1.89 -7.73
CA LEU A 85 2.07 -1.35 -8.88
C LEU A 85 1.11 -0.97 -10.04
N GLY A 86 0.06 -1.75 -10.24
CA GLY A 86 -0.99 -1.46 -11.20
C GLY A 86 -1.75 -0.18 -10.88
N ILE A 87 -2.16 0.01 -9.62
CA ILE A 87 -2.79 1.24 -9.14
C ILE A 87 -1.84 2.42 -9.35
N HIS A 88 -0.60 2.32 -8.87
CA HIS A 88 0.40 3.37 -8.99
C HIS A 88 0.61 3.83 -10.43
N ASN A 89 0.77 2.88 -11.37
CA ASN A 89 0.93 3.20 -12.79
C ASN A 89 -0.30 3.91 -13.39
N ARG A 90 -1.52 3.49 -13.00
CA ARG A 90 -2.76 4.11 -13.50
C ARG A 90 -2.99 5.48 -12.90
N LEU A 91 -2.73 5.65 -11.61
CA LEU A 91 -2.77 6.95 -10.93
C LEU A 91 -1.78 7.90 -11.58
N ASN A 92 -0.51 7.49 -11.74
CA ASN A 92 0.49 8.30 -12.44
C ASN A 92 0.01 8.65 -13.84
N SER A 93 -0.43 7.69 -14.67
CA SER A 93 -0.87 7.97 -16.03
C SER A 93 -2.08 8.93 -16.12
N ARG A 94 -2.96 8.95 -15.12
CA ARG A 94 -4.18 9.77 -15.12
C ARG A 94 -3.96 11.15 -14.47
N LEU A 95 -3.05 11.23 -13.50
CA LEU A 95 -2.77 12.44 -12.73
C LEU A 95 -1.55 13.21 -13.24
N SER A 96 -0.68 12.60 -14.05
CA SER A 96 0.54 13.26 -14.56
C SER A 96 0.35 14.12 -15.81
N LYS A 97 -0.85 14.16 -16.41
CA LYS A 97 -1.08 14.77 -17.74
C LYS A 97 -1.70 16.17 -17.72
N SER A 98 -2.34 16.56 -16.62
CA SER A 98 -3.04 17.83 -16.47
C SER A 98 -3.05 18.17 -14.99
N HIS A 99 -2.87 19.44 -14.60
CA HIS A 99 -2.93 19.91 -13.21
C HIS A 99 -4.22 19.41 -12.54
N PRO A 100 -4.20 18.25 -11.86
CA PRO A 100 -5.43 17.59 -11.51
C PRO A 100 -5.96 18.31 -10.27
N ASN A 101 -7.12 18.93 -10.41
CA ASN A 101 -7.80 19.47 -9.24
C ASN A 101 -8.31 18.31 -8.34
N ILE A 102 -8.69 18.65 -7.11
CA ILE A 102 -9.14 17.66 -6.12
C ILE A 102 -10.28 16.77 -6.64
N TRP A 103 -11.17 17.30 -7.48
CA TRP A 103 -12.25 16.54 -8.10
C TRP A 103 -11.75 15.50 -9.10
N THR A 104 -10.71 15.84 -9.87
CA THR A 104 -10.05 14.94 -10.82
C THR A 104 -9.40 13.78 -10.08
N PHE A 105 -8.78 14.07 -8.93
CA PHE A 105 -8.21 13.07 -8.05
C PHE A 105 -9.28 12.13 -7.46
N ILE A 106 -10.37 12.68 -6.90
CA ILE A 106 -11.49 11.91 -6.35
C ILE A 106 -12.12 10.99 -7.40
N LYS A 107 -12.39 11.51 -8.61
CA LYS A 107 -12.92 10.70 -9.73
C LYS A 107 -11.94 9.59 -10.14
N CYS A 108 -10.63 9.80 -9.99
CA CYS A 108 -9.64 8.79 -10.26
C CYS A 108 -9.71 7.65 -9.23
N ILE A 109 -9.86 7.98 -7.94
CA ILE A 109 -10.04 7.00 -6.86
C ILE A 109 -11.31 6.18 -7.07
N GLN A 110 -12.45 6.84 -7.29
CA GLN A 110 -13.74 6.17 -7.51
C GLN A 110 -13.69 5.17 -8.67
N ARG A 111 -12.94 5.49 -9.74
CA ARG A 111 -12.74 4.56 -10.86
C ARG A 111 -11.89 3.35 -10.49
N GLU A 112 -10.87 3.51 -9.66
CA GLU A 112 -10.08 2.37 -9.18
C GLU A 112 -10.92 1.47 -8.28
N GLU A 113 -11.71 2.04 -7.37
CA GLU A 113 -12.65 1.31 -6.51
C GLU A 113 -13.68 0.50 -7.33
N ASN A 114 -14.35 1.14 -8.29
CA ASN A 114 -15.30 0.46 -9.17
C ASN A 114 -14.66 -0.71 -9.94
N ARG A 115 -13.41 -0.55 -10.37
CA ARG A 115 -12.65 -1.61 -11.03
C ARG A 115 -12.41 -2.80 -10.10
N PHE A 116 -12.06 -2.54 -8.83
CA PHE A 116 -11.88 -3.59 -7.83
C PHE A 116 -13.18 -4.32 -7.54
N ASN A 117 -14.28 -3.58 -7.36
CA ASN A 117 -15.61 -4.17 -7.14
C ASN A 117 -16.01 -5.08 -8.31
N HIS A 118 -15.79 -4.62 -9.55
CA HIS A 118 -16.07 -5.42 -10.73
C HIS A 118 -15.22 -6.70 -10.80
N LEU A 119 -13.92 -6.60 -10.55
CA LEU A 119 -13.03 -7.77 -10.49
C LEU A 119 -13.45 -8.75 -9.40
N MET A 120 -13.84 -8.25 -8.23
CA MET A 120 -14.31 -9.07 -7.11
C MET A 120 -15.58 -9.85 -7.48
N ILE A 121 -16.55 -9.19 -8.13
CA ILE A 121 -17.78 -9.82 -8.61
C ILE A 121 -17.46 -10.91 -9.64
N GLN A 122 -16.56 -10.62 -10.59
CA GLN A 122 -16.13 -11.60 -11.60
C GLN A 122 -15.47 -12.82 -10.97
N MET A 123 -14.60 -12.62 -9.97
CA MET A 123 -13.95 -13.72 -9.26
C MET A 123 -14.94 -14.55 -8.45
N LYS A 124 -15.91 -13.90 -7.78
CA LYS A 124 -17.02 -14.61 -7.09
C LYS A 124 -17.88 -15.43 -8.05
N ALA A 125 -18.04 -14.95 -9.30
CA ALA A 125 -18.74 -15.67 -10.35
C ALA A 125 -17.90 -16.79 -11.01
N GLY A 126 -16.71 -17.10 -10.47
CA GLY A 126 -15.86 -18.19 -10.96
C GLY A 126 -15.04 -17.87 -12.21
N LEU A 127 -15.02 -16.61 -12.68
CA LEU A 127 -14.18 -16.23 -13.80
C LEU A 127 -12.71 -16.27 -13.39
N SER A 128 -11.92 -17.05 -14.14
CA SER A 128 -10.47 -17.06 -13.98
C SER A 128 -9.87 -15.73 -14.49
N THR A 129 -8.87 -15.22 -13.78
CA THR A 129 -8.17 -14.00 -14.20
C THR A 129 -7.40 -14.23 -15.48
N ARG A 130 -7.33 -13.21 -16.34
CA ARG A 130 -6.51 -13.24 -17.56
C ARG A 130 -5.08 -13.70 -17.23
N PRO A 131 -4.47 -14.62 -18.00
CA PRO A 131 -3.11 -15.06 -17.77
C PRO A 131 -2.15 -13.87 -17.82
N LYS A 132 -1.19 -13.87 -16.89
CA LYS A 132 -0.13 -12.85 -16.82
C LYS A 132 0.66 -12.86 -18.13
N THR A 133 0.94 -11.68 -18.68
CA THR A 133 1.83 -11.57 -19.84
C THR A 133 3.24 -12.03 -19.48
N ALA A 134 4.03 -12.51 -20.44
CA ALA A 134 5.41 -12.96 -20.21
C ALA A 134 6.26 -11.91 -19.45
N LYS A 135 6.12 -10.62 -19.82
CA LYS A 135 6.76 -9.49 -19.11
C LYS A 135 6.36 -9.43 -17.63
N THR A 136 5.08 -9.62 -17.33
CA THR A 136 4.55 -9.58 -15.97
C THR A 136 5.00 -10.79 -15.15
N GLN A 137 5.02 -11.98 -15.78
CA GLN A 137 5.53 -13.21 -15.15
C GLN A 137 7.02 -13.09 -14.82
N ALA A 138 7.84 -12.55 -15.72
CA ALA A 138 9.26 -12.33 -15.48
C ALA A 138 9.52 -11.34 -14.31
N ILE A 139 8.70 -10.29 -14.19
CA ILE A 139 8.78 -9.38 -13.02
C ILE A 139 8.43 -10.14 -11.73
N GLN A 140 7.43 -11.02 -11.77
CA GLN A 140 7.05 -11.83 -10.62
C GLN A 140 8.11 -12.80 -10.18
N GLN A 141 8.71 -13.50 -11.12
CA GLN A 141 9.82 -14.38 -10.81
C GLN A 141 10.98 -13.62 -10.15
N ARG A 142 11.27 -12.38 -10.59
CA ARG A 142 12.31 -11.53 -9.96
C ARG A 142 11.93 -11.13 -8.53
N LEU A 143 10.69 -10.71 -8.30
CA LEU A 143 10.22 -10.37 -6.95
C LEU A 143 10.24 -11.59 -6.03
N ASP A 144 9.73 -12.73 -6.51
CA ASP A 144 9.70 -13.98 -5.76
C ASP A 144 11.11 -14.47 -5.42
N THR A 145 12.06 -14.31 -6.34
CA THR A 145 13.47 -14.61 -6.09
C THR A 145 14.02 -13.73 -4.96
N LEU A 146 13.77 -12.42 -5.01
CA LEU A 146 14.22 -11.49 -3.96
C LEU A 146 13.61 -11.83 -2.60
N TYR A 147 12.30 -12.12 -2.54
CA TYR A 147 11.65 -12.52 -1.29
C TYR A 147 12.17 -13.86 -0.77
N THR A 148 12.41 -14.84 -1.65
CA THR A 148 12.94 -16.15 -1.25
C THR A 148 14.34 -16.01 -0.66
N ARG A 149 15.22 -15.24 -1.31
CA ARG A 149 16.57 -14.96 -0.81
C ARG A 149 16.55 -14.25 0.54
N TYR A 150 15.65 -13.28 0.72
CA TYR A 150 15.48 -12.59 1.99
C TYR A 150 14.98 -13.54 3.09
N ASN A 151 13.96 -14.35 2.80
CA ASN A 151 13.42 -15.32 3.76
C ASN A 151 14.46 -16.39 4.14
N ASN A 152 15.34 -16.76 3.21
CA ASN A 152 16.47 -17.67 3.46
C ASN A 152 17.64 -16.99 4.19
N SER A 153 17.54 -15.71 4.54
CA SER A 153 18.62 -14.91 5.16
C SER A 153 19.88 -14.79 4.28
N GLU A 154 19.75 -14.94 2.97
CA GLU A 154 20.85 -14.77 2.01
C GLU A 154 21.14 -13.29 1.71
N ILE A 155 20.16 -12.42 1.95
CA ILE A 155 20.26 -10.97 1.75
C ILE A 155 19.66 -10.21 2.92
N VAL A 156 20.19 -9.02 3.21
CA VAL A 156 19.71 -8.16 4.29
C VAL A 156 18.55 -7.27 3.81
N ALA A 157 17.76 -6.72 4.73
CA ALA A 157 16.60 -5.86 4.42
C ALA A 157 16.92 -4.68 3.49
N MET A 158 18.11 -4.06 3.64
CA MET A 158 18.55 -2.98 2.76
C MET A 158 18.80 -3.46 1.31
N GLU A 159 19.43 -4.63 1.16
CA GLU A 159 19.67 -5.23 -0.16
C GLU A 159 18.37 -5.67 -0.83
N LEU A 160 17.40 -6.15 -0.04
CA LEU A 160 16.05 -6.40 -0.52
C LEU A 160 15.41 -5.11 -1.04
N PHE A 161 15.48 -4.02 -0.28
CA PHE A 161 14.91 -2.73 -0.67
C PHE A 161 15.52 -2.19 -1.98
N ASP A 162 16.85 -2.25 -2.10
CA ASP A 162 17.56 -1.84 -3.31
C ASP A 162 17.19 -2.71 -4.51
N GLY A 163 17.11 -4.03 -4.33
CA GLY A 163 16.65 -4.97 -5.35
C GLY A 163 15.23 -4.66 -5.84
N LEU A 164 14.30 -4.40 -4.91
CA LEU A 164 12.93 -4.00 -5.24
C LEU A 164 12.89 -2.65 -5.96
N SER A 165 13.72 -1.68 -5.54
CA SER A 165 13.85 -0.37 -6.19
C SER A 165 14.36 -0.48 -7.62
N TYR A 166 15.33 -1.36 -7.85
CA TYR A 166 15.87 -1.63 -9.18
C TYR A 166 14.82 -2.25 -10.11
N VAL A 167 14.06 -3.23 -9.62
CA VAL A 167 12.96 -3.86 -10.39
C VAL A 167 11.90 -2.82 -10.77
N MET A 168 11.59 -1.88 -9.89
CA MET A 168 10.62 -0.82 -10.16
C MET A 168 11.13 0.23 -11.17
N THR A 169 12.38 0.67 -11.06
CA THR A 169 12.95 1.74 -11.90
C THR A 169 13.24 1.30 -13.33
N LYS A 170 13.76 0.08 -13.53
CA LYS A 170 14.05 -0.46 -14.88
C LYS A 170 12.78 -0.63 -15.74
N ASN A 171 11.62 -0.80 -15.10
CA ASN A 171 10.34 -0.87 -15.79
C ASN A 171 9.86 0.51 -16.31
N ILE A 172 10.25 1.60 -15.65
CA ILE A 172 9.88 2.97 -16.03
C ILE A 172 10.66 3.42 -17.27
N SER A 173 11.96 3.09 -17.36
CA SER A 173 12.79 3.47 -18.52
C SER A 173 12.38 2.76 -19.81
N SER A 174 11.83 1.55 -19.72
CA SER A 174 11.35 0.79 -20.89
C SER A 174 10.12 1.39 -21.60
N LYS A 175 9.48 2.41 -21.03
CA LYS A 175 8.27 3.08 -21.58
C LYS A 175 8.58 4.38 -22.37
N LYS A 176 9.86 4.75 -22.54
CA LYS A 176 10.27 5.99 -23.24
C LYS A 176 10.60 5.81 -24.73
N LYS A 177 10.02 4.82 -25.42
CA LYS A 177 10.10 4.69 -26.88
C LYS A 177 8.72 4.71 -27.48
#